data_AF-A0A933BGF0-F1
#
_entry.id   AF-A0A933BGF0-F1
#
_cell.length_a   1.000
_cell.length_b   1.000
_cell.length_c   1.000
_cell.angle_alpha   90.00
_cell.angle_beta   90.00
_cell.angle_gamma   90.00
#
_symmetry.space_group_name_H-M   'P 1'
#
loop_
_entity.id
_entity.type
_entity.pdbx_description
1 polymer ?
#
loop_
_entity_poly.entity_id
_entity_poly.type
_entity_poly.pdbx_seq_one_letter_code
_entity_poly.pdbx_strand_id
1 'polypeptide(L)'
;MVSDTGREEGRWSSRSDNGSRHRPLEVKVDDRGVESAIRLFKKLVLRDGILKELKRRAHYEKPGEKRRRKVREAARRLRRQAARASRRDQREF
;
A
#
# COMPACT_ATOMS: atom_id res chain seq x y z
N MET A 1 56.54 -5.47 -20.18
CA MET A 1 55.60 -6.24 -19.34
C MET A 1 54.60 -5.26 -18.74
N VAL A 2 53.41 -5.18 -19.31
CA VAL A 2 52.20 -4.66 -18.63
C VAL A 2 51.05 -5.42 -19.26
N SER A 3 50.77 -6.59 -18.68
CA SER A 3 49.60 -7.38 -18.99
C SER A 3 48.45 -6.80 -18.16
N ASP A 4 47.67 -5.90 -18.76
CA ASP A 4 46.41 -5.48 -18.17
C ASP A 4 45.28 -5.75 -19.18
N THR A 5 44.71 -6.95 -19.08
CA THR A 5 43.39 -7.24 -19.62
C THR A 5 42.61 -8.03 -18.59
N GLY A 6 42.33 -7.38 -17.46
CA GLY A 6 41.25 -7.76 -16.55
C GLY A 6 39.90 -7.45 -17.22
N ARG A 7 39.46 -8.33 -18.11
CA ARG A 7 38.12 -8.29 -18.72
C ARG A 7 37.10 -8.63 -17.63
N GLU A 8 36.60 -7.60 -16.95
CA GLU A 8 35.48 -7.75 -16.03
C GLU A 8 34.24 -8.20 -16.81
N GLU A 9 33.95 -9.50 -16.77
CA GLU A 9 32.65 -10.01 -17.14
C GLU A 9 31.64 -9.49 -16.12
N GLY A 10 30.91 -8.45 -16.54
CA GLY A 10 29.76 -7.94 -15.83
C GLY A 10 28.82 -9.09 -15.47
N ARG A 11 28.85 -9.49 -14.21
CA ARG A 11 27.83 -10.33 -13.58
C ARG A 11 26.54 -9.51 -13.66
N TRP A 12 25.71 -9.77 -14.66
CA TRP A 12 24.34 -9.30 -14.70
C TRP A 12 23.62 -9.98 -13.53
N SER A 13 23.74 -9.39 -12.34
CA SER A 13 22.90 -9.70 -11.20
C SER A 13 21.47 -9.53 -11.70
N SER A 14 20.78 -10.66 -11.83
CA SER A 14 19.36 -10.81 -12.12
C SER A 14 18.60 -9.55 -11.77
N ARG A 15 18.36 -8.72 -12.79
CA ARG A 15 17.45 -7.58 -12.72
C ARG A 15 16.19 -8.12 -12.08
N SER A 16 15.85 -7.54 -10.95
CA SER A 16 14.66 -7.78 -10.16
C SER A 16 13.50 -8.11 -11.09
N ASP A 17 13.00 -9.35 -10.98
CA ASP A 17 11.71 -9.76 -11.51
C ASP A 17 10.64 -8.91 -10.83
N ASN A 18 10.46 -7.68 -11.32
CA ASN A 18 9.36 -6.79 -11.00
C ASN A 18 8.31 -6.92 -12.10
N GLY A 19 8.06 -8.15 -12.56
CA GLY A 19 6.82 -8.51 -13.21
C GLY A 19 5.74 -8.57 -12.14
N SER A 20 4.71 -7.74 -12.27
CA SER A 20 3.55 -7.60 -11.40
C SER A 20 2.90 -8.94 -11.03
N ARG A 21 3.45 -9.65 -10.03
CA ARG A 21 2.72 -10.71 -9.35
C ARG A 21 1.66 -10.01 -8.52
N HIS A 22 0.41 -10.09 -8.95
CA HIS A 22 -0.74 -9.80 -8.09
C HIS A 22 -0.55 -10.62 -6.81
N ARG A 23 -0.05 -9.99 -5.74
CA ARG A 23 0.06 -10.64 -4.44
C ARG A 23 -1.31 -10.54 -3.79
N PRO A 24 -2.02 -11.67 -3.61
CA PRO A 24 -3.30 -11.65 -2.91
C PRO A 24 -3.10 -11.22 -1.46
N LEU A 25 -4.16 -10.69 -0.85
CA LEU A 25 -4.14 -10.32 0.56
C LEU A 25 -4.20 -11.60 1.39
N GLU A 26 -3.10 -11.94 2.05
CA GLU A 26 -2.97 -13.17 2.84
C GLU A 26 -2.61 -12.84 4.30
N VAL A 27 -3.09 -13.67 5.23
CA VAL A 27 -2.69 -13.65 6.64
C VAL A 27 -2.40 -15.08 7.06
N LYS A 28 -1.17 -15.32 7.52
CA LYS A 28 -0.79 -16.58 8.16
C LYS A 28 -1.32 -16.60 9.60
N VAL A 29 -1.77 -17.77 10.04
CA VAL A 29 -2.23 -17.98 11.41
C VAL A 29 -1.01 -18.37 12.24
N ASP A 30 -0.67 -17.53 13.23
CA ASP A 30 0.36 -17.82 14.22
C ASP A 30 -0.26 -18.53 15.45
N ASP A 31 0.58 -18.93 16.40
CA ASP A 31 0.20 -19.51 17.71
C ASP A 31 -0.67 -18.58 18.57
N ARG A 32 -0.83 -17.32 18.15
CA ARG A 32 -1.72 -16.31 18.76
C ARG A 32 -3.21 -16.58 18.51
N GLY A 33 -3.54 -17.68 17.85
CA GLY A 33 -4.90 -18.17 17.63
C GLY A 33 -5.60 -17.56 16.40
N VAL A 34 -6.65 -18.24 15.95
CA VAL A 34 -7.39 -17.93 14.72
C VAL A 34 -8.10 -16.57 14.79
N GLU A 35 -8.66 -16.21 15.94
CA GLU A 35 -9.37 -14.93 16.10
C GLU A 35 -8.45 -13.72 15.87
N SER A 36 -7.21 -13.82 16.33
CA SER A 36 -6.18 -12.80 16.12
C SER A 36 -5.87 -12.61 14.63
N ALA A 37 -5.74 -13.71 13.89
CA ALA A 37 -5.53 -13.69 12.44
C ALA A 37 -6.72 -13.05 11.71
N ILE A 38 -7.96 -13.37 12.10
CA ILE A 38 -9.18 -12.77 11.52
C ILE A 38 -9.21 -11.26 11.78
N ARG A 39 -8.85 -10.80 12.98
CA ARG A 39 -8.79 -9.37 13.31
C ARG A 39 -7.75 -8.64 12.46
N LEU A 40 -6.57 -9.25 12.28
CA LEU A 40 -5.51 -8.69 11.44
C LEU A 40 -5.95 -8.63 9.97
N PHE A 41 -6.55 -9.70 9.47
CA PHE A 41 -7.08 -9.77 8.10
C PHE A 41 -8.12 -8.68 7.85
N LYS A 42 -9.11 -8.52 8.75
CA LYS A 42 -10.10 -7.43 8.66
C LYS A 42 -9.43 -6.06 8.59
N LYS A 43 -8.39 -5.82 9.41
CA LYS A 43 -7.63 -4.57 9.39
C LYS A 43 -6.87 -4.35 8.08
N LEU A 44 -6.30 -5.40 7.50
CA LEU A 44 -5.61 -5.36 6.22
C LEU A 44 -6.58 -5.10 5.06
N VAL A 45 -7.73 -5.78 5.01
CA VAL A 45 -8.80 -5.55 4.02
C VAL A 45 -9.28 -4.10 4.04
N LEU A 46 -9.50 -3.54 5.25
CA LEU A 46 -9.91 -2.14 5.40
C LEU A 46 -8.82 -1.16 4.98
N ARG A 47 -7.55 -1.50 5.20
CA ARG A 47 -6.40 -0.66 4.80
C ARG A 47 -6.23 -0.65 3.29
N ASP A 48 -6.31 -1.81 2.66
CA ASP A 48 -6.20 -1.94 1.20
C ASP A 48 -7.40 -1.28 0.50
N GLY A 49 -8.56 -1.27 1.16
CA GLY A 49 -9.73 -0.54 0.70
C GLY A 49 -10.47 -1.22 -0.44
N ILE A 50 -10.22 -2.51 -0.69
CA ILE A 50 -10.84 -3.33 -1.74
C ILE A 50 -12.36 -3.20 -1.71
N LEU A 51 -12.98 -3.34 -0.54
CA LEU A 51 -14.44 -3.25 -0.40
C LEU A 51 -14.97 -1.87 -0.79
N LYS A 52 -14.23 -0.81 -0.47
CA LYS A 52 -14.58 0.56 -0.86
C LYS A 52 -14.45 0.74 -2.37
N GLU A 53 -13.42 0.15 -2.97
CA GLU A 53 -13.21 0.17 -4.42
C GLU A 53 -14.32 -0.58 -5.16
N LEU A 54 -14.69 -1.76 -4.68
CA LEU A 54 -15.77 -2.57 -5.26
C LEU A 54 -17.08 -1.79 -5.25
N LYS A 55 -17.47 -1.22 -4.10
CA LYS A 55 -18.68 -0.38 -3.99
C LYS A 55 -18.64 0.82 -4.94
N ARG A 56 -17.45 1.38 -5.16
CA ARG A 56 -17.24 2.54 -6.03
C ARG A 56 -17.36 2.20 -7.52
N ARG A 57 -16.97 0.98 -7.90
CA ARG A 57 -17.03 0.46 -9.27
C ARG A 57 -18.37 -0.20 -9.59
N ALA A 58 -19.24 -0.41 -8.60
CA ALA A 58 -20.54 -1.04 -8.79
C ALA A 58 -21.45 -0.29 -9.79
N HIS A 59 -21.28 1.02 -9.93
CA HIS A 59 -22.04 1.84 -10.87
C HIS A 59 -21.12 2.77 -11.65
N TYR A 60 -21.53 3.14 -12.86
CA TYR A 60 -20.83 4.15 -13.65
C TYR A 60 -20.88 5.50 -12.92
N GLU A 61 -19.71 6.13 -12.80
CA GLU A 61 -19.58 7.49 -12.28
C GLU A 61 -19.02 8.36 -13.38
N LYS A 62 -19.71 9.47 -13.68
CA LYS A 62 -19.27 10.41 -14.71
C LYS A 62 -17.86 10.91 -14.39
N PRO A 63 -16.97 11.12 -15.38
CA PRO A 63 -15.60 11.56 -15.13
C PRO A 63 -15.51 12.86 -14.32
N GLY A 64 -16.45 13.79 -14.49
CA GLY A 64 -16.53 15.03 -13.69
C GLY A 64 -16.81 14.76 -12.21
N GLU A 65 -17.73 13.85 -11.89
CA GLU A 65 -18.06 13.45 -10.53
C GLU A 65 -16.89 12.71 -9.87
N LYS A 66 -16.25 11.82 -10.63
CA LYS A 66 -15.02 11.13 -10.22
C LYS A 66 -13.91 12.11 -9.83
N ARG A 67 -13.72 13.19 -10.62
CA ARG A 67 -12.75 14.27 -10.30
C ARG A 67 -13.14 14.99 -9.02
N ARG A 68 -14.40 15.44 -8.89
CA ARG A 68 -14.90 16.15 -7.69
C ARG A 68 -14.76 15.30 -6.43
N ARG A 69 -15.08 13.99 -6.50
CA ARG A 69 -14.92 13.06 -5.38
C ARG A 69 -13.46 12.92 -4.97
N LYS A 70 -12.54 12.70 -5.93
CA LYS A 70 -11.10 12.57 -5.64
C LYS A 70 -10.56 13.78 -4.88
N VAL A 71 -10.90 15.00 -5.30
CA VAL A 71 -10.50 16.24 -4.62
C VAL A 71 -11.05 16.29 -3.19
N ARG A 72 -12.35 15.98 -3.01
CA ARG A 72 -12.98 15.94 -1.67
C ARG A 72 -12.33 14.89 -0.76
N GLU A 73 -12.00 13.71 -1.29
CA GLU A 73 -11.34 12.64 -0.52
C GLU A 73 -9.91 13.01 -0.13
N ALA A 74 -9.16 13.67 -1.01
CA ALA A 74 -7.82 14.17 -0.72
C ALA A 74 -7.84 15.22 0.40
N ALA A 75 -8.74 16.20 0.31
CA ALA A 75 -8.93 17.21 1.35
C ALA A 75 -9.31 16.58 2.71
N ARG A 76 -10.23 15.60 2.70
CA ARG A 76 -10.59 14.85 3.92
C ARG A 76 -9.40 14.08 4.50
N ARG A 77 -8.55 13.47 3.66
CA ARG A 77 -7.34 12.76 4.09
C ARG A 77 -6.35 13.72 4.75
N LEU A 78 -6.07 14.86 4.13
CA LEU A 78 -5.16 15.88 4.69
C LEU A 78 -5.62 16.38 6.05
N ARG A 79 -6.92 16.73 6.18
CA ARG A 79 -7.51 17.14 7.47
C ARG A 79 -7.34 16.09 8.57
N ARG A 80 -7.55 14.81 8.23
CA ARG A 80 -7.35 13.69 9.17
C ARG A 80 -5.88 13.49 9.55
N GLN A 81 -4.95 13.72 8.63
CA GLN A 81 -3.51 13.63 8.92
C GLN A 81 -3.07 14.75 9.85
N ALA A 82 -3.46 16.00 9.56
CA ALA A 82 -3.17 17.16 10.41
C ALA A 82 -3.71 16.97 11.84
N ALA A 83 -4.97 16.53 11.99
CA ALA A 83 -5.57 16.27 13.29
C ALA A 83 -4.90 15.12 14.08
N ARG A 84 -4.22 14.19 13.39
CA ARG A 84 -3.44 13.12 14.04
C ARG A 84 -2.06 13.61 14.46
N ALA A 85 -1.45 14.50 13.68
CA ALA A 85 -0.17 15.11 14.02
C ALA A 85 -0.31 15.98 15.28
N SER A 86 -1.28 16.89 15.31
CA SER A 86 -1.49 17.76 16.48
C SER A 86 -1.79 16.98 17.78
N ARG A 87 -2.53 15.87 17.70
CA ARG A 87 -2.79 14.98 18.84
C ARG A 87 -1.54 14.23 19.32
N ARG A 88 -0.58 13.97 18.42
CA ARG A 88 0.69 13.34 18.78
C ARG A 88 1.54 14.35 19.52
N ASP A 89 1.65 15.57 19.00
CA ASP A 89 2.46 16.64 19.57
C ASP A 89 1.95 17.03 20.98
N GLN A 90 0.63 16.99 21.22
CA GLN A 90 0.03 17.20 22.55
C GLN A 90 0.32 16.10 23.58
N ARG A 91 0.77 14.91 23.15
CA ARG A 91 1.03 13.76 24.04
C ARG A 91 2.51 13.64 24.42
N GLU A 92 3.39 14.27 23.66
CA GLU A 92 4.85 14.28 23.85
C GLU A 92 5.32 15.50 24.68
N PHE A 93 4.39 16.21 25.32
CA PHE A 93 4.63 17.36 26.20
C PHE A 93 4.02 17.11 27.58
#